data_AF-A0A653RS90-F1
#
_entry.id   AF-A0A653RS90-F1
#
_cell.length_a   1.000
_cell.length_b   1.000
_cell.length_c   1.000
_cell.angle_alpha   90.00
_cell.angle_beta   90.00
_cell.angle_gamma   90.00
#
_symmetry.space_group_name_H-M   'P 1'
#
loop_
_entity.id
_entity.type
_entity.pdbx_description
1 polymer ?
#
loop_
_entity_poly.entity_id
_entity_poly.type
_entity_poly.pdbx_seq_one_letter_code
_entity_poly.pdbx_strand_id
1 'polypeptide(L)'
;MSKIVITFLLFINVYFSFACLNGETKILENGAIIYEDYESSIPYGHQFYLENVVKLKNQLDSLYKKTGKIAYLSDLGYLLTIEGKLIEARDLYLEIEKKHPNRYSTASNLGTVYELLGENDKALFWINKSISLDSKSHFGSEWLHSKILEAKIKGEVFYNSKFLLDIDFDKYSYPISTLSKSKLHNVESALYYQLNERISFIKSNDPIIAVLLFELGNINMLNKDFKSAEEIFKMAKEYGLKNELISTRLAYIEGYSKGQTDKKNDRINPTNIQYNIPKTILLILIISFLIGLVYYFFIKKHKKI
;
A
#
# COMPACT_ATOMS: atom_id res chain seq x y z
N MET A 1 -44.26 -27.66 -32.26
CA MET A 1 -43.68 -26.42 -32.82
C MET A 1 -43.94 -25.32 -31.80
N SER A 2 -43.02 -24.55 -31.24
CA SER A 2 -41.57 -24.39 -31.36
C SER A 2 -40.99 -24.22 -29.94
N LYS A 3 -39.75 -24.68 -29.72
CA LYS A 3 -38.98 -24.35 -28.51
C LYS A 3 -38.47 -22.93 -28.66
N ILE A 4 -38.89 -22.01 -27.78
CA ILE A 4 -38.24 -20.71 -27.63
C ILE A 4 -37.36 -20.80 -26.39
N VAL A 5 -36.08 -21.09 -26.60
CA VAL A 5 -35.03 -20.96 -25.60
C VAL A 5 -34.58 -19.51 -25.65
N ILE A 6 -34.98 -18.70 -24.67
CA ILE A 6 -34.43 -17.35 -24.49
C ILE A 6 -33.21 -17.51 -23.59
N THR A 7 -32.04 -17.65 -24.22
CA THR A 7 -30.76 -17.50 -23.54
C THR A 7 -30.52 -16.00 -23.34
N PHE A 8 -30.81 -15.48 -22.14
CA PHE A 8 -30.40 -14.12 -21.78
C PHE A 8 -28.91 -14.17 -21.41
N LEU A 9 -28.06 -13.88 -22.40
CA LEU A 9 -26.64 -13.63 -22.21
C LEU A 9 -26.47 -12.38 -21.33
N LEU A 10 -26.29 -12.60 -20.04
CA LEU A 10 -25.76 -11.61 -19.12
C LEU A 10 -24.32 -11.29 -19.55
N PHE A 11 -24.17 -10.29 -20.41
CA PHE A 11 -22.92 -9.56 -20.56
C PHE A 11 -22.66 -8.82 -19.25
N ILE A 12 -22.09 -9.53 -18.27
CA ILE A 12 -21.41 -8.89 -17.15
C ILE A 12 -20.19 -8.23 -17.77
N ASN A 13 -20.35 -6.97 -18.17
CA ASN A 13 -19.22 -6.05 -18.29
C ASN A 13 -18.66 -5.88 -16.89
N VAL A 14 -17.80 -6.80 -16.47
CA VAL A 14 -16.85 -6.54 -15.39
C VAL A 14 -15.90 -5.52 -16.00
N TYR A 15 -16.22 -4.25 -15.83
CA TYR A 15 -15.19 -3.23 -15.86
C TYR A 15 -14.20 -3.65 -14.79
N PHE A 16 -13.04 -4.20 -15.21
CA PHE A 16 -11.86 -4.26 -14.37
C PHE A 16 -11.44 -2.82 -14.12
N SER A 17 -12.13 -2.15 -13.20
CA SER A 17 -11.56 -1.02 -12.48
C SER A 17 -10.41 -1.61 -11.69
N PHE A 18 -9.20 -1.43 -12.21
CA PHE A 18 -7.96 -1.56 -11.46
C PHE A 18 -8.03 -0.55 -10.29
N ALA A 19 -8.67 -0.95 -9.20
CA ALA A 19 -8.47 -0.33 -7.89
C ALA A 19 -7.13 -0.86 -7.39
N CYS A 20 -6.04 -0.21 -7.79
CA CYS A 20 -4.66 -0.68 -7.58
C CYS A 20 -4.10 -0.41 -6.17
N LEU A 21 -4.96 -0.30 -5.15
CA LEU A 21 -4.51 -0.15 -3.77
C LEU A 21 -5.38 -1.03 -2.88
N ASN A 22 -5.39 -2.35 -3.11
CA ASN A 22 -5.77 -3.25 -2.03
C ASN A 22 -4.67 -3.13 -0.97
N GLY A 23 -5.04 -2.74 0.25
CA GLY A 23 -4.09 -2.69 1.37
C GLY A 23 -3.44 -4.06 1.59
N GLU A 24 -2.20 -4.05 2.08
CA GLU A 24 -1.48 -5.30 2.33
C GLU A 24 -1.97 -5.99 3.59
N THR A 25 -2.10 -7.31 3.53
CA THR A 25 -2.40 -8.14 4.69
C THR A 25 -1.26 -9.11 4.92
N LYS A 26 -0.63 -9.02 6.09
CA LYS A 26 0.37 -10.02 6.50
C LYS A 26 -0.32 -11.14 7.26
N ILE A 27 -0.45 -12.29 6.60
CA ILE A 27 -0.95 -13.53 7.22
C ILE A 27 0.22 -14.48 7.44
N LEU A 28 0.37 -14.99 8.66
CA LEU A 28 1.34 -16.01 8.99
C LEU A 28 0.87 -17.40 8.51
N GLU A 29 1.79 -18.35 8.47
CA GLU A 29 1.55 -19.73 8.08
C GLU A 29 0.50 -20.44 8.94
N ASN A 30 0.29 -20.02 10.19
CA ASN A 30 -0.79 -20.55 11.04
C ASN A 30 -2.14 -19.84 10.85
N GLY A 31 -2.24 -18.91 9.89
CA GLY A 31 -3.45 -18.13 9.59
C GLY A 31 -3.62 -16.88 10.45
N ALA A 32 -2.69 -16.56 11.35
CA ALA A 32 -2.77 -15.34 12.15
C ALA A 32 -2.51 -14.10 11.28
N ILE A 33 -3.38 -13.10 11.39
CA ILE A 33 -3.20 -11.79 10.74
C ILE A 33 -2.34 -10.91 11.65
N ILE A 34 -1.26 -10.36 11.10
CA ILE A 34 -0.32 -9.49 11.82
C ILE A 34 -0.60 -8.02 11.58
N TYR A 35 -1.03 -7.67 10.37
CA TYR A 35 -1.56 -6.34 10.06
C TYR A 35 -2.47 -6.46 8.84
N GLU A 36 -3.35 -5.48 8.70
CA GLU A 36 -4.12 -5.20 7.51
C GLU A 36 -4.03 -3.69 7.28
N ASP A 37 -3.38 -3.29 6.20
CA ASP A 37 -3.24 -1.88 5.86
C ASP A 37 -4.50 -1.36 5.17
N TYR A 38 -4.72 -0.05 5.30
CA TYR A 38 -5.80 0.62 4.59
C TYR A 38 -5.51 0.76 3.10
N GLU A 39 -6.56 0.74 2.28
CA GLU A 39 -6.50 1.15 0.87
C GLU A 39 -6.22 2.65 0.77
N SER A 40 -4.94 3.03 0.68
CA SER A 40 -4.50 4.43 0.70
C SER A 40 -3.25 4.65 -0.16
N SER A 41 -3.12 5.84 -0.74
CA SER A 41 -1.88 6.29 -1.39
C SER A 41 -0.84 6.81 -0.38
N ILE A 42 -1.21 6.90 0.89
CA ILE A 42 -0.44 7.50 1.99
C ILE A 42 0.21 6.38 2.80
N PRO A 43 1.55 6.31 2.88
CA PRO A 43 2.26 5.22 3.55
C PRO A 43 2.33 5.46 5.07
N TYR A 44 1.29 5.08 5.80
CA TYR A 44 1.22 5.24 7.26
C TYR A 44 2.12 4.27 8.05
N GLY A 45 2.68 3.29 7.36
CA GLY A 45 3.29 2.12 7.98
C GLY A 45 2.24 1.13 8.47
N HIS A 46 2.72 -0.06 8.81
CA HIS A 46 1.89 -1.16 9.28
C HIS A 46 1.47 -0.94 10.73
N GLN A 47 0.18 -1.17 10.99
CA GLN A 47 -0.35 -1.25 12.35
C GLN A 47 -0.35 -2.72 12.81
N PHE A 48 0.70 -3.11 13.54
CA PHE A 48 0.88 -4.49 13.99
C PHE A 48 -0.06 -4.90 15.14
N TYR A 49 -0.72 -6.05 15.00
CA TYR A 49 -1.56 -6.68 16.02
C TYR A 49 -0.72 -7.61 16.92
N LEU A 50 -0.18 -7.06 18.02
CA LEU A 50 0.79 -7.76 18.88
C LEU A 50 0.26 -8.29 20.21
N GLU A 51 -1.03 -8.13 20.51
CA GLU A 51 -1.63 -8.45 21.82
C GLU A 51 -1.33 -9.87 22.32
N ASN A 52 -1.19 -10.85 21.42
CA ASN A 52 -0.96 -12.26 21.76
C ASN A 52 0.36 -12.81 21.18
N VAL A 53 1.35 -11.95 20.91
CA VAL A 53 2.58 -12.32 20.21
C VAL A 53 3.35 -13.46 20.89
N VAL A 54 3.38 -13.52 22.23
CA VAL A 54 4.05 -14.61 22.98
C VAL A 54 3.37 -15.96 22.71
N LYS A 55 2.03 -16.02 22.81
CA LYS A 55 1.26 -17.23 22.54
C LYS A 55 1.44 -17.66 21.07
N LEU A 56 1.43 -16.68 20.17
CA LEU A 56 1.60 -16.90 18.73
C LEU A 56 2.98 -17.52 18.42
N LYS A 57 4.07 -16.96 18.97
CA LYS A 57 5.42 -17.52 18.82
C LYS A 57 5.51 -18.96 19.35
N ASN A 58 4.95 -19.24 20.52
CA ASN A 58 4.92 -20.60 21.08
C ASN A 58 4.16 -21.59 20.19
N GLN A 59 3.07 -21.14 19.57
CA GLN A 59 2.31 -21.93 18.61
C GLN A 59 3.12 -22.22 17.34
N LEU A 60 3.79 -21.21 16.77
CA LEU A 60 4.65 -21.37 15.59
C LEU A 60 5.81 -22.33 15.87
N ASP A 61 6.49 -22.20 17.00
CA ASP A 61 7.58 -23.10 17.42
C ASP A 61 7.07 -24.55 17.58
N SER A 62 5.92 -24.74 18.23
CA SER A 62 5.31 -26.07 18.38
C SER A 62 4.93 -26.69 17.04
N LEU A 63 4.36 -25.89 16.12
CA LEU A 63 4.02 -26.33 14.78
C LEU A 63 5.26 -26.68 13.95
N TYR A 64 6.34 -25.91 14.07
CA TYR A 64 7.62 -26.25 13.45
C TYR A 64 8.17 -27.57 13.98
N LYS A 65 8.24 -27.75 15.31
CA LYS A 65 8.72 -29.01 15.93
C LYS A 65 7.93 -30.23 15.47
N LYS A 66 6.62 -30.07 15.25
CA LYS A 66 5.74 -31.15 14.77
C LYS A 66 5.90 -31.44 13.28
N THR A 67 6.10 -30.42 12.45
CA THR A 67 5.96 -30.54 10.98
C THR A 67 7.27 -30.41 10.20
N GLY A 68 8.30 -29.80 10.80
CA GLY A 68 9.52 -29.37 10.12
C GLY A 68 9.31 -28.26 9.09
N LYS A 69 8.11 -27.68 8.96
CA LYS A 69 7.81 -26.68 7.92
C LYS A 69 8.50 -25.35 8.23
N ILE A 70 9.51 -25.02 7.41
CA ILE A 70 10.38 -23.85 7.62
C ILE A 70 9.66 -22.49 7.63
N ALA A 71 8.46 -22.42 7.03
CA ALA A 71 7.64 -21.22 7.05
C ALA A 71 7.31 -20.77 8.49
N TYR A 72 7.04 -21.70 9.40
CA TYR A 72 6.79 -21.38 10.81
C TYR A 72 7.99 -20.71 11.50
N LEU A 73 9.23 -21.17 11.22
CA LEU A 73 10.43 -20.48 11.72
C LEU A 73 10.66 -19.13 11.04
N SER A 74 10.31 -19.02 9.76
CA SER A 74 10.42 -17.75 9.02
C SER A 74 9.49 -16.69 9.63
N ASP A 75 8.27 -17.10 10.00
CA ASP A 75 7.29 -16.26 10.68
C ASP A 75 7.69 -15.95 12.12
N LEU A 76 8.30 -16.89 12.83
CA LEU A 76 8.88 -16.64 14.15
C LEU A 76 9.95 -15.54 14.08
N GLY A 77 10.86 -15.62 13.10
CA GLY A 77 11.86 -14.57 12.84
C GLY A 77 11.23 -13.22 12.52
N TYR A 78 10.10 -13.22 11.83
CA TYR A 78 9.39 -12.00 11.44
C TYR A 78 8.79 -11.32 12.67
N LEU A 79 8.17 -12.11 13.57
CA LEU A 79 7.67 -11.60 14.85
C LEU A 79 8.80 -11.07 15.75
N LEU A 80 9.94 -11.76 15.80
CA LEU A 80 11.13 -11.27 16.52
C LEU A 80 11.60 -9.92 15.95
N THR A 81 11.55 -9.75 14.63
CA THR A 81 11.91 -8.49 13.97
C THR A 81 10.97 -7.35 14.38
N ILE A 82 9.64 -7.60 14.37
CA ILE A 82 8.64 -6.61 14.79
C ILE A 82 8.79 -6.24 16.29
N GLU A 83 9.13 -7.20 17.15
CA GLU A 83 9.40 -6.95 18.57
C GLU A 83 10.74 -6.24 18.83
N GLY A 84 11.52 -5.92 17.79
CA GLY A 84 12.85 -5.30 17.92
C GLY A 84 13.93 -6.25 18.45
N LYS A 85 13.66 -7.56 18.51
CA LYS A 85 14.62 -8.60 18.92
C LYS A 85 15.54 -8.97 17.76
N LEU A 86 16.21 -7.98 17.21
CA LEU A 86 16.93 -8.06 15.94
C LEU A 86 18.07 -9.09 15.95
N ILE A 87 18.77 -9.22 17.08
CA ILE A 87 19.83 -10.23 17.24
C ILE A 87 19.26 -11.65 17.21
N GLU A 88 18.17 -11.91 17.94
CA GLU A 88 17.48 -13.20 17.93
C GLU A 88 16.95 -13.53 16.53
N ALA A 89 16.36 -12.54 15.84
CA ALA A 89 15.85 -12.67 14.48
C ALA A 89 16.97 -13.01 13.48
N ARG A 90 18.08 -12.26 13.52
CA ARG A 90 19.25 -12.49 12.66
C ARG A 90 19.78 -13.91 12.81
N ASP A 91 20.02 -14.34 14.05
CA ASP A 91 20.63 -15.64 14.33
C ASP A 91 19.70 -16.78 13.88
N LEU A 92 18.38 -16.63 14.09
CA LEU A 92 17.39 -17.57 13.58
C LEU A 92 17.41 -17.62 12.04
N TYR A 93 17.42 -16.49 11.35
CA TYR A 93 17.44 -16.48 9.89
C TYR A 93 18.74 -17.02 9.30
N LEU A 94 19.88 -16.82 9.95
CA LEU A 94 21.15 -17.43 9.56
C LEU A 94 21.12 -18.96 9.69
N GLU A 95 20.50 -19.48 10.76
CA GLU A 95 20.29 -20.92 10.91
C GLU A 95 19.30 -21.48 9.88
N ILE A 96 18.25 -20.73 9.53
CA ILE A 96 17.33 -21.07 8.44
C ILE A 96 18.10 -21.15 7.12
N GLU A 97 18.91 -20.15 6.79
CA GLU A 97 19.69 -20.11 5.54
C GLU A 97 20.70 -21.26 5.48
N LYS A 98 21.35 -21.60 6.59
CA LYS A 98 22.29 -22.72 6.67
C LYS A 98 21.64 -24.07 6.34
N LYS A 99 20.39 -24.27 6.79
CA LYS A 99 19.63 -25.52 6.58
C LYS A 99 18.85 -25.53 5.27
N HIS A 100 18.37 -24.37 4.84
CA HIS A 100 17.51 -24.15 3.68
C HIS A 100 18.02 -22.93 2.90
N PRO A 101 19.14 -23.08 2.18
CA PRO A 101 19.80 -21.96 1.53
C PRO A 101 18.97 -21.39 0.37
N ASN A 102 19.27 -20.14 0.01
CA ASN A 102 18.77 -19.48 -1.20
C ASN A 102 17.24 -19.33 -1.23
N ARG A 103 16.62 -19.11 -0.07
CA ARG A 103 15.21 -18.71 0.00
C ARG A 103 15.10 -17.20 -0.10
N TYR A 104 14.33 -16.69 -1.06
CA TYR A 104 14.13 -15.24 -1.21
C TYR A 104 13.67 -14.61 0.11
N SER A 105 12.70 -15.24 0.80
CA SER A 105 12.14 -14.72 2.05
C SER A 105 13.18 -14.65 3.17
N THR A 106 14.09 -15.63 3.25
CA THR A 106 15.17 -15.61 4.25
C THR A 106 16.17 -14.50 3.93
N ALA A 107 16.56 -14.38 2.66
CA ALA A 107 17.47 -13.32 2.22
C ALA A 107 16.89 -11.92 2.45
N SER A 108 15.62 -11.71 2.08
CA SER A 108 14.93 -10.43 2.27
C SER A 108 14.83 -10.06 3.75
N ASN A 109 14.41 -11.01 4.61
CA ASN A 109 14.31 -10.75 6.05
C ASN A 109 15.68 -10.52 6.70
N LEU A 110 16.75 -11.21 6.28
CA LEU A 110 18.10 -10.91 6.74
C LEU A 110 18.51 -9.49 6.34
N GLY A 111 18.20 -9.08 5.10
CA GLY A 111 18.45 -7.72 4.62
C GLY A 111 17.80 -6.67 5.52
N THR A 112 16.50 -6.81 5.78
CA THR A 112 15.76 -5.93 6.70
C THR A 112 16.32 -5.94 8.11
N VAL A 113 16.60 -7.12 8.68
CA VAL A 113 17.17 -7.23 10.04
C VAL A 113 18.54 -6.57 10.13
N TYR A 114 19.42 -6.75 9.14
CA TYR A 114 20.72 -6.07 9.12
C TYR A 114 20.58 -4.55 8.92
N GLU A 115 19.61 -4.09 8.12
CA GLU A 115 19.31 -2.65 8.00
C GLU A 115 18.92 -2.07 9.37
N LEU A 116 18.02 -2.74 10.08
CA LEU A 116 17.56 -2.31 11.41
C LEU A 116 18.67 -2.39 12.47
N LEU A 117 19.66 -3.26 12.30
CA LEU A 117 20.88 -3.32 13.13
C LEU A 117 21.91 -2.23 12.78
N GLY A 118 21.69 -1.47 11.69
CA GLY A 118 22.65 -0.48 11.18
C GLY A 118 23.82 -1.08 10.39
N GLU A 119 23.79 -2.38 10.08
CA GLU A 119 24.83 -3.10 9.34
C GLU A 119 24.57 -3.03 7.82
N ASN A 120 24.59 -1.80 7.27
CA ASN A 120 24.11 -1.51 5.91
C ASN A 120 24.81 -2.31 4.81
N ASP A 121 26.12 -2.60 4.93
CA ASP A 121 26.84 -3.42 3.93
C ASP A 121 26.28 -4.85 3.86
N LYS A 122 25.99 -5.45 5.01
CA LYS A 122 25.39 -6.79 5.08
C LYS A 122 23.94 -6.75 4.61
N ALA A 123 23.20 -5.71 4.99
CA ALA A 123 21.85 -5.49 4.50
C ALA A 123 21.82 -5.46 2.96
N LEU A 124 22.71 -4.66 2.35
CA LEU A 124 22.79 -4.53 0.90
C LEU A 124 23.12 -5.86 0.23
N PHE A 125 24.06 -6.64 0.79
CA PHE A 125 24.36 -7.97 0.31
C PHE A 125 23.11 -8.87 0.29
N TRP A 126 22.37 -8.93 1.40
CA TRP A 126 21.21 -9.81 1.53
C TRP A 126 20.02 -9.37 0.69
N ILE A 127 19.78 -8.07 0.56
CA ILE A 127 18.76 -7.53 -0.35
C ILE A 127 19.12 -7.78 -1.82
N ASN A 128 20.38 -7.58 -2.23
CA ASN A 128 20.78 -7.93 -3.59
C ASN A 128 20.66 -9.44 -3.85
N LYS A 129 20.92 -10.27 -2.83
CA LYS A 129 20.65 -11.71 -2.91
C LYS A 129 19.15 -11.99 -3.07
N SER A 130 18.27 -11.35 -2.29
CA SER A 130 16.81 -11.55 -2.43
C SER A 130 16.31 -11.16 -3.81
N ILE A 131 16.77 -10.04 -4.37
CA ILE A 131 16.46 -9.59 -5.75
C ILE A 131 16.90 -10.64 -6.78
N SER A 132 18.09 -11.22 -6.62
CA SER A 132 18.60 -12.25 -7.55
C SER A 132 17.79 -13.55 -7.50
N LEU A 133 17.18 -13.87 -6.35
CA LEU A 133 16.35 -15.05 -6.15
C LEU A 133 14.91 -14.82 -6.63
N ASP A 134 14.37 -13.63 -6.39
CA ASP A 134 13.05 -13.22 -6.86
C ASP A 134 12.97 -11.69 -7.09
N SER A 135 13.21 -11.27 -8.33
CA SER A 135 13.11 -9.87 -8.75
C SER A 135 11.71 -9.25 -8.68
N LYS A 136 10.65 -10.07 -8.52
CA LYS A 136 9.26 -9.61 -8.42
C LYS A 136 8.76 -9.56 -6.98
N SER A 137 9.57 -10.01 -6.02
CA SER A 137 9.25 -9.90 -4.60
C SER A 137 8.94 -8.46 -4.21
N HIS A 138 8.07 -8.29 -3.20
CA HIS A 138 7.65 -6.97 -2.72
C HIS A 138 7.17 -6.06 -3.86
N PHE A 139 6.36 -6.63 -4.76
CA PHE A 139 5.82 -5.95 -5.95
C PHE A 139 6.89 -5.34 -6.87
N GLY A 140 8.10 -5.92 -6.87
CA GLY A 140 9.23 -5.44 -7.66
C GLY A 140 9.83 -4.14 -7.14
N SER A 141 9.68 -3.83 -5.85
CA SER A 141 10.17 -2.59 -5.25
C SER A 141 11.58 -2.70 -4.63
N GLU A 142 12.15 -3.90 -4.52
CA GLU A 142 13.43 -4.14 -3.83
C GLU A 142 14.64 -3.42 -4.46
N TRP A 143 14.55 -3.01 -5.74
CA TRP A 143 15.60 -2.16 -6.34
C TRP A 143 15.75 -0.84 -5.56
N LEU A 144 14.66 -0.29 -5.04
CA LEU A 144 14.68 0.95 -4.26
C LEU A 144 15.25 0.69 -2.86
N HIS A 145 14.94 -0.46 -2.25
CA HIS A 145 15.58 -0.89 -1.00
C HIS A 145 17.11 -0.93 -1.17
N SER A 146 17.60 -1.58 -2.23
CA SER A 146 19.01 -1.64 -2.55
C SER A 146 19.62 -0.24 -2.72
N LYS A 147 18.93 0.68 -3.42
CA LYS A 147 19.39 2.08 -3.59
C LYS A 147 19.44 2.87 -2.28
N ILE A 148 18.48 2.65 -1.39
CA ILE A 148 18.47 3.26 -0.05
C ILE A 148 19.70 2.80 0.74
N LEU A 149 20.01 1.50 0.72
CA LEU A 149 21.16 0.95 1.42
C LEU A 149 22.49 1.43 0.81
N GLU A 150 22.59 1.49 -0.52
CA GLU A 150 23.74 2.11 -1.18
C GLU A 150 23.94 3.57 -0.76
N ALA A 151 22.84 4.34 -0.66
CA ALA A 151 22.92 5.72 -0.22
C ALA A 151 23.45 5.80 1.22
N LYS A 152 22.91 4.98 2.13
CA LYS A 152 23.35 4.92 3.54
C LYS A 152 24.84 4.61 3.67
N ILE A 153 25.36 3.70 2.86
CA ILE A 153 26.79 3.34 2.85
C ILE A 153 27.64 4.50 2.32
N LYS A 154 27.20 5.17 1.26
CA LYS A 154 27.95 6.26 0.61
C LYS A 154 27.85 7.60 1.35
N GLY A 155 26.87 7.75 2.24
CA GLY A 155 26.68 8.92 3.09
C GLY A 155 25.68 9.94 2.55
N GLU A 156 25.42 10.97 3.36
CA GLU A 156 24.27 11.87 3.22
C GLU A 156 24.21 12.65 1.89
N VAL A 157 25.34 12.86 1.22
CA VAL A 157 25.37 13.52 -0.09
C VAL A 157 24.57 12.75 -1.16
N PHE A 158 24.34 11.45 -0.93
CA PHE A 158 23.53 10.58 -1.80
C PHE A 158 22.05 10.49 -1.39
N TYR A 159 21.62 11.19 -0.34
CA TYR A 159 20.22 11.25 0.09
C TYR A 159 19.45 12.26 -0.76
N ASN A 160 19.34 11.98 -2.05
CA ASN A 160 18.66 12.82 -3.01
C ASN A 160 17.93 11.99 -4.06
N SER A 161 16.89 12.57 -4.63
CA SER A 161 15.97 11.90 -5.57
C SER A 161 16.66 11.35 -6.80
N LYS A 162 17.66 12.09 -7.32
CA LYS A 162 18.45 11.68 -8.48
C LYS A 162 19.19 10.37 -8.22
N PHE A 163 19.82 10.22 -7.05
CA PHE A 163 20.50 8.98 -6.70
C PHE A 163 19.54 7.84 -6.37
N LEU A 164 18.52 8.13 -5.56
CA LEU A 164 17.61 7.12 -5.01
C LEU A 164 16.68 6.52 -6.07
N LEU A 165 16.21 7.34 -7.00
CA LEU A 165 15.12 6.98 -7.91
C LEU A 165 15.50 7.10 -9.39
N ASP A 166 16.63 7.74 -9.72
CA ASP A 166 16.95 8.16 -11.09
C ASP A 166 15.82 8.99 -11.72
N ILE A 167 15.21 9.85 -10.90
CA ILE A 167 14.20 10.82 -11.31
C ILE A 167 14.57 12.20 -10.77
N ASP A 168 14.16 13.23 -11.52
CA ASP A 168 14.26 14.62 -11.11
C ASP A 168 13.00 15.32 -11.63
N PHE A 169 12.09 15.71 -10.72
CA PHE A 169 11.01 16.62 -11.08
C PHE A 169 11.54 18.05 -11.06
N ASP A 170 10.97 18.93 -11.87
CA ASP A 170 11.40 20.33 -11.91
C ASP A 170 11.20 21.08 -10.57
N LYS A 171 11.50 22.38 -10.59
CA LYS A 171 11.38 23.29 -9.44
C LYS A 171 10.16 24.20 -9.49
N TYR A 172 9.17 23.91 -10.34
CA TYR A 172 7.93 24.65 -10.42
C TYR A 172 6.97 24.28 -9.29
N SER A 173 6.00 25.16 -9.07
CA SER A 173 4.95 24.98 -8.06
C SER A 173 4.04 23.78 -8.33
N TYR A 174 3.88 23.40 -9.60
CA TYR A 174 3.26 22.14 -10.01
C TYR A 174 4.32 21.29 -10.70
N PRO A 175 4.60 20.06 -10.24
CA PRO A 175 5.64 19.23 -10.81
C PRO A 175 5.30 18.85 -12.26
N ILE A 176 6.32 18.77 -13.09
CA ILE A 176 6.31 18.24 -14.45
C ILE A 176 7.27 17.05 -14.46
N SER A 177 6.89 16.01 -15.20
CA SER A 177 7.71 14.83 -15.41
C SER A 177 7.77 14.49 -16.90
N THR A 178 8.93 14.06 -17.36
CA THR A 178 9.14 13.48 -18.69
C THR A 178 8.91 11.97 -18.72
N LEU A 179 8.65 11.37 -17.56
CA LEU A 179 8.43 9.93 -17.43
C LEU A 179 7.10 9.51 -18.06
N SER A 180 7.06 8.31 -18.62
CA SER A 180 5.81 7.71 -19.07
C SER A 180 4.90 7.40 -17.88
N LYS A 181 3.58 7.35 -18.11
CA LYS A 181 2.60 7.00 -17.06
C LYS A 181 2.90 5.65 -16.40
N SER A 182 3.33 4.66 -17.16
CA SER A 182 3.70 3.34 -16.63
C SER A 182 4.95 3.41 -15.75
N LYS A 183 5.97 4.20 -16.14
CA LYS A 183 7.16 4.37 -15.30
C LYS A 183 6.84 5.15 -14.01
N LEU A 184 5.99 6.18 -14.08
CA LEU A 184 5.50 6.89 -12.88
C LEU A 184 4.76 5.94 -11.94
N HIS A 185 3.86 5.11 -12.46
CA HIS A 185 3.14 4.13 -11.65
C HIS A 185 4.08 3.13 -10.97
N ASN A 186 5.07 2.59 -11.69
CA ASN A 186 6.03 1.66 -11.09
C ASN A 186 6.87 2.32 -9.98
N VAL A 187 7.26 3.58 -10.16
CA VAL A 187 7.98 4.34 -9.14
C VAL A 187 7.08 4.65 -7.95
N GLU A 188 5.82 5.02 -8.18
CA GLU A 188 4.80 5.26 -7.15
C GLU A 188 4.58 4.02 -6.28
N SER A 189 4.36 2.86 -6.89
CA SER A 189 4.19 1.59 -6.17
C SER A 189 5.43 1.22 -5.37
N ALA A 190 6.63 1.40 -5.94
CA ALA A 190 7.87 1.13 -5.23
C ALA A 190 8.08 2.08 -4.04
N LEU A 191 7.82 3.38 -4.22
CA LEU A 191 7.88 4.39 -3.17
C LEU A 191 6.91 4.07 -2.04
N TYR A 192 5.63 3.82 -2.37
CA TYR A 192 4.61 3.49 -1.38
C TYR A 192 5.03 2.27 -0.55
N TYR A 193 5.35 1.15 -1.21
CA TYR A 193 5.74 -0.09 -0.54
C TYR A 193 6.93 0.13 0.41
N GLN A 194 8.01 0.70 -0.11
CA GLN A 194 9.27 0.85 0.62
C GLN A 194 9.19 1.91 1.73
N LEU A 195 8.31 2.92 1.58
CA LEU A 195 7.99 3.86 2.64
C LEU A 195 7.16 3.19 3.74
N ASN A 196 6.14 2.41 3.37
CA ASN A 196 5.25 1.75 4.31
C ASN A 196 6.01 0.76 5.21
N GLU A 197 6.89 -0.06 4.62
CA GLU A 197 7.79 -0.93 5.39
C GLU A 197 8.64 -0.13 6.39
N ARG A 198 9.26 0.97 5.96
CA ARG A 198 10.19 1.75 6.82
C ARG A 198 9.49 2.55 7.91
N ILE A 199 8.40 3.22 7.58
CA ILE A 199 7.61 4.04 8.52
C ILE A 199 7.02 3.17 9.64
N SER A 200 6.89 1.86 9.42
CA SER A 200 6.55 0.89 10.46
C SER A 200 7.55 0.89 11.63
N PHE A 201 8.85 1.08 11.35
CA PHE A 201 9.94 0.99 12.32
C PHE A 201 10.56 2.35 12.68
N ILE A 202 10.64 3.28 11.73
CA ILE A 202 11.30 4.59 11.89
C ILE A 202 10.21 5.66 11.94
N LYS A 203 10.00 6.27 13.11
CA LYS A 203 8.85 7.17 13.34
C LYS A 203 9.12 8.66 13.11
N SER A 204 10.38 9.08 13.03
CA SER A 204 10.74 10.48 12.77
C SER A 204 12.22 10.62 12.38
N ASN A 205 12.58 11.80 11.85
CA ASN A 205 13.97 12.23 11.62
C ASN A 205 14.81 11.25 10.77
N ASP A 206 14.34 10.95 9.56
CA ASP A 206 15.11 10.19 8.57
C ASP A 206 15.12 10.96 7.24
N PRO A 207 16.30 11.47 6.79
CA PRO A 207 16.40 12.29 5.59
C PRO A 207 16.09 11.52 4.30
N ILE A 208 16.29 10.19 4.27
CA ILE A 208 15.93 9.38 3.11
C ILE A 208 14.41 9.27 3.04
N ILE A 209 13.73 8.93 4.15
CA ILE A 209 12.26 8.89 4.20
C ILE A 209 11.68 10.25 3.81
N ALA A 210 12.26 11.35 4.30
CA ALA A 210 11.84 12.70 3.96
C ALA A 210 11.89 12.97 2.43
N VAL A 211 12.97 12.55 1.77
CA VAL A 211 13.12 12.67 0.30
C VAL A 211 12.13 11.77 -0.43
N LEU A 212 11.99 10.52 -0.03
CA LEU A 212 11.09 9.57 -0.69
C LEU A 212 9.62 10.02 -0.56
N LEU A 213 9.19 10.50 0.62
CA LEU A 213 7.86 11.09 0.82
C LEU A 213 7.67 12.31 -0.09
N PHE A 214 8.66 13.19 -0.18
CA PHE A 214 8.58 14.34 -1.08
C PHE A 214 8.33 13.92 -2.53
N GLU A 215 9.02 12.88 -3.01
CA GLU A 215 8.82 12.40 -4.38
C GLU A 215 7.49 11.69 -4.58
N LEU A 216 7.01 10.94 -3.58
CA LEU A 216 5.66 10.37 -3.63
C LEU A 216 4.58 11.46 -3.69
N GLY A 217 4.74 12.55 -2.93
CA GLY A 217 3.85 13.71 -2.99
C GLY A 217 3.82 14.37 -4.36
N ASN A 218 4.96 14.47 -5.04
CA ASN A 218 5.05 14.99 -6.41
C ASN A 218 4.25 14.14 -7.40
N ILE A 219 4.36 12.81 -7.29
CA ILE A 219 3.59 11.89 -8.14
C ILE A 219 2.09 12.01 -7.85
N ASN A 220 1.68 12.12 -6.59
CA ASN A 220 0.28 12.34 -6.22
C ASN A 220 -0.27 13.65 -6.81
N MET A 221 0.52 14.74 -6.85
CA MET A 221 0.13 15.97 -7.55
C MET A 221 -0.07 15.76 -9.06
N LEU A 222 0.81 15.00 -9.72
CA LEU A 222 0.67 14.65 -11.14
C LEU A 222 -0.59 13.81 -11.41
N ASN A 223 -0.92 12.91 -10.47
CA ASN A 223 -2.13 12.10 -10.49
C ASN A 223 -3.39 12.90 -10.10
N LYS A 224 -3.25 14.17 -9.72
CA LYS A 224 -4.31 15.07 -9.22
C LYS A 224 -4.94 14.60 -7.89
N ASP A 225 -4.28 13.71 -7.16
CA ASP A 225 -4.63 13.37 -5.79
C ASP A 225 -4.00 14.39 -4.83
N PHE A 226 -4.56 15.59 -4.85
CA PHE A 226 -4.04 16.71 -4.06
C PHE A 226 -4.19 16.51 -2.55
N LYS A 227 -5.18 15.72 -2.12
CA LYS A 227 -5.40 15.44 -0.70
C LYS A 227 -4.27 14.56 -0.15
N SER A 228 -3.98 13.45 -0.82
CA SER A 228 -2.86 12.58 -0.44
C SER A 228 -1.52 13.31 -0.59
N ALA A 229 -1.33 14.08 -1.67
CA ALA A 229 -0.12 14.88 -1.86
C ALA A 229 0.14 15.85 -0.69
N GLU A 230 -0.89 16.56 -0.22
CA GLU A 230 -0.77 17.49 0.90
C GLU A 230 -0.31 16.77 2.18
N GLU A 231 -0.93 15.64 2.50
CA GLU A 231 -0.62 14.86 3.69
C GLU A 231 0.79 14.27 3.64
N ILE A 232 1.16 13.69 2.49
CA ILE A 232 2.49 13.13 2.25
C ILE A 232 3.57 14.21 2.34
N PHE A 233 3.32 15.43 1.85
CA PHE A 233 4.25 16.54 2.03
C PHE A 233 4.37 16.98 3.49
N LYS A 234 3.29 16.96 4.27
CA LYS A 234 3.37 17.24 5.71
C LYS A 234 4.23 16.19 6.41
N MET A 235 4.03 14.91 6.09
CA MET A 235 4.89 13.83 6.58
C MET A 235 6.36 14.08 6.19
N ALA A 236 6.66 14.44 4.94
CA ALA A 236 8.02 14.72 4.52
C ALA A 236 8.70 15.82 5.36
N LYS A 237 7.94 16.87 5.76
CA LYS A 237 8.43 17.91 6.68
C LYS A 237 8.66 17.37 8.08
N GLU A 238 7.78 16.52 8.59
CA GLU A 238 7.91 15.86 9.91
C GLU A 238 9.14 14.95 9.99
N TYR A 239 9.50 14.30 8.88
CA TYR A 239 10.75 13.54 8.75
C TYR A 239 11.99 14.41 8.56
N GLY A 240 11.84 15.73 8.46
CA GLY A 240 12.94 16.69 8.48
C GLY A 240 13.29 17.32 7.12
N LEU A 241 12.43 17.23 6.10
CA LEU A 241 12.69 17.90 4.82
C LEU A 241 12.66 19.43 4.99
N LYS A 242 13.79 20.10 4.70
CA LYS A 242 13.96 21.57 4.81
C LYS A 242 13.91 22.31 3.46
N ASN A 243 13.41 21.68 2.41
CA ASN A 243 13.40 22.24 1.06
C ASN A 243 12.28 23.28 0.87
N GLU A 244 12.59 24.51 0.47
CA GLU A 244 11.59 25.57 0.21
C GLU A 244 10.54 25.17 -0.83
N LEU A 245 10.90 24.31 -1.80
CA LEU A 245 10.00 23.84 -2.85
C LEU A 245 8.77 23.11 -2.29
N ILE A 246 8.90 22.43 -1.14
CA ILE A 246 7.74 21.77 -0.52
C ILE A 246 6.68 22.79 -0.09
N SER A 247 7.11 23.95 0.41
CA SER A 247 6.21 25.03 0.80
C SER A 247 5.53 25.63 -0.43
N THR A 248 6.26 25.78 -1.54
CA THR A 248 5.69 26.24 -2.81
C THR A 248 4.62 25.28 -3.35
N ARG A 249 4.87 23.96 -3.28
CA ARG A 249 3.92 22.93 -3.74
C ARG A 249 2.69 22.83 -2.84
N LEU A 250 2.86 22.94 -1.52
CA LEU A 250 1.75 23.04 -0.57
C LEU A 250 0.87 24.27 -0.84
N ALA A 251 1.48 25.43 -1.11
CA ALA A 251 0.73 26.64 -1.46
C ALA A 251 -0.06 26.49 -2.77
N TYR A 252 0.49 25.78 -3.77
CA TYR A 252 -0.24 25.46 -4.99
C TYR A 252 -1.49 24.62 -4.70
N ILE A 253 -1.35 23.56 -3.88
CA ILE A 253 -2.46 22.69 -3.48
C ILE A 253 -3.54 23.49 -2.74
N GLU A 254 -3.15 24.35 -1.81
CA GLU A 254 -4.06 25.20 -1.05
C GLU A 254 -4.85 26.14 -1.98
N GLY A 255 -4.17 26.81 -2.92
CA GLY A 255 -4.80 27.68 -3.90
C GLY A 255 -5.77 26.94 -4.82
N TYR A 256 -5.41 25.74 -5.26
CA TYR A 256 -6.30 24.89 -6.07
C TYR A 256 -7.57 24.49 -5.31
N SER A 257 -7.42 24.08 -4.04
CA SER A 257 -8.55 23.68 -3.18
C SER A 257 -9.52 24.84 -2.93
N LYS A 258 -9.01 26.04 -2.62
CA LYS A 258 -9.84 27.26 -2.46
C LYS A 258 -10.60 27.61 -3.74
N GLY A 259 -9.92 27.59 -4.88
CA GLY A 259 -10.57 27.84 -6.17
C GLY A 259 -11.68 26.83 -6.51
N GLN A 260 -11.60 25.59 -6.03
CA GLN A 260 -12.68 24.62 -6.18
C GLN A 260 -13.85 24.85 -5.21
N THR A 261 -13.58 25.24 -3.95
CA THR A 261 -14.65 25.58 -3.01
C THR A 261 -15.44 26.80 -3.47
N ASP A 262 -14.76 27.81 -4.01
CA ASP A 262 -15.40 29.02 -4.53
C ASP A 262 -16.28 28.69 -5.75
N LYS A 263 -15.77 27.90 -6.71
CA LYS A 263 -16.57 27.40 -7.85
C LYS A 263 -17.76 26.54 -7.41
N LYS A 264 -17.64 25.75 -6.33
CA LYS A 264 -18.73 24.94 -5.80
C LYS A 264 -19.79 25.84 -5.15
N ASN A 265 -19.37 26.86 -4.40
CA ASN A 265 -20.27 27.84 -3.79
C ASN A 265 -20.99 28.69 -4.84
N ASP A 266 -20.31 29.10 -5.92
CA ASP A 266 -20.92 29.81 -7.06
C ASP A 266 -21.95 28.95 -7.83
N ARG A 267 -21.73 27.62 -7.86
CA ARG A 267 -22.67 26.64 -8.41
C ARG A 267 -23.83 26.33 -7.48
N ILE A 268 -23.74 26.64 -6.19
CA ILE A 268 -24.85 26.59 -5.23
C ILE A 268 -25.57 27.95 -5.27
N ASN A 269 -25.95 28.39 -6.47
CA ASN A 269 -27.11 29.26 -6.65
C ASN A 269 -28.34 28.34 -6.73
N PRO A 270 -29.45 28.61 -6.02
CA PRO A 270 -30.61 27.74 -6.01
C PRO A 270 -31.38 27.91 -7.33
N THR A 271 -30.86 27.35 -8.42
CA THR A 271 -31.59 27.25 -9.69
C THR A 271 -31.93 25.79 -9.94
N ASN A 272 -33.21 25.49 -9.70
CA ASN A 272 -33.98 24.33 -10.14
C ASN A 272 -33.34 22.96 -9.90
N ILE A 273 -33.73 22.34 -8.77
CA ILE A 273 -33.70 20.88 -8.62
C ILE A 273 -34.60 20.31 -9.74
N GLN A 274 -33.99 19.90 -10.85
CA GLN A 274 -34.71 19.22 -11.92
C GLN A 274 -34.90 17.77 -11.49
N TYR A 275 -36.07 17.49 -10.88
CA TYR A 275 -36.47 16.13 -10.55
C TYR A 275 -36.46 15.28 -11.82
N ASN A 276 -35.73 14.16 -11.79
CA ASN A 276 -35.74 13.19 -12.88
C ASN A 276 -37.01 12.32 -12.74
N ILE A 277 -38.15 12.93 -13.09
CA ILE A 277 -39.49 12.34 -13.00
C ILE A 277 -39.53 10.91 -13.60
N PRO A 278 -38.89 10.61 -14.76
CA PRO A 278 -38.85 9.25 -15.29
C PRO A 278 -38.19 8.23 -14.34
N LYS A 279 -37.07 8.59 -13.70
CA LYS A 279 -36.39 7.71 -12.73
C LYS A 279 -37.21 7.51 -11.46
N THR A 280 -37.87 8.56 -10.99
CA THR A 280 -38.74 8.48 -9.80
C THR A 280 -39.96 7.58 -10.07
N ILE A 281 -40.59 7.72 -11.24
CA ILE A 281 -41.69 6.84 -11.66
C ILE A 281 -41.23 5.38 -11.77
N LEU A 282 -40.05 5.15 -12.39
CA LEU A 282 -39.49 3.81 -12.51
C LEU A 282 -39.23 3.17 -11.14
N LEU A 283 -38.71 3.93 -10.18
CA LEU A 283 -38.47 3.45 -8.82
C LEU A 283 -39.79 3.06 -8.12
N ILE A 284 -40.83 3.89 -8.27
CA ILE A 284 -42.16 3.61 -7.70
C ILE A 284 -42.73 2.33 -8.30
N LEU A 285 -42.64 2.15 -9.62
CA LEU A 285 -43.12 0.93 -10.29
C LEU A 285 -42.38 -0.33 -9.81
N ILE A 286 -41.07 -0.25 -9.60
CA ILE A 286 -40.27 -1.36 -9.06
C ILE A 286 -40.71 -1.71 -7.64
N ILE A 287 -40.91 -0.69 -6.78
CA ILE A 287 -41.37 -0.90 -5.40
C ILE A 287 -42.77 -1.54 -5.40
N SER A 288 -43.70 -1.04 -6.23
CA SER A 288 -45.04 -1.61 -6.35
C SER A 288 -45.01 -3.07 -6.82
N PHE A 289 -44.14 -3.40 -7.78
CA PHE A 289 -43.96 -4.77 -8.26
C PHE A 289 -43.39 -5.71 -7.17
N LEU A 290 -42.41 -5.24 -6.40
CA LEU A 290 -41.83 -6.00 -5.29
C LEU A 290 -42.86 -6.27 -4.18
N ILE A 291 -43.68 -5.27 -3.84
CA ILE A 291 -44.79 -5.43 -2.89
C ILE A 291 -45.79 -6.46 -3.41
N GLY A 292 -46.13 -6.40 -4.70
CA GLY A 292 -47.01 -7.39 -5.35
C GLY A 292 -46.45 -8.82 -5.30
N LEU A 293 -45.15 -8.99 -5.51
CA LEU A 293 -44.48 -10.29 -5.38
C LEU A 293 -44.54 -10.82 -3.94
N VAL A 294 -44.22 -9.99 -2.96
CA VAL A 294 -44.31 -10.37 -1.53
C VAL A 294 -45.74 -10.79 -1.18
N TYR A 295 -46.74 -10.04 -1.61
CA TYR A 295 -48.15 -10.36 -1.40
C TYR A 295 -48.57 -11.68 -2.08
N TYR A 296 -48.13 -11.90 -3.33
CA TYR A 296 -48.41 -13.14 -4.06
C TYR A 296 -47.83 -14.36 -3.34
N PHE A 297 -46.58 -14.29 -2.87
CA PHE A 297 -45.97 -15.38 -2.11
C PHE A 297 -46.64 -15.59 -0.76
N PHE A 298 -47.09 -14.52 -0.11
CA PHE A 298 -47.85 -14.60 1.14
C PHE A 298 -49.19 -15.34 0.94
N ILE A 299 -49.98 -14.98 -0.08
CA ILE A 299 -51.25 -15.69 -0.40
C ILE A 299 -51.00 -17.14 -0.81
N LYS A 300 -49.98 -17.41 -1.63
CA LYS A 300 -49.66 -18.77 -2.09
C LYS A 300 -49.27 -19.69 -0.94
N LYS A 301 -48.65 -19.14 0.11
CA LYS A 301 -48.34 -19.87 1.36
C LYS A 301 -49.60 -20.23 2.16
N HIS A 302 -50.62 -19.36 2.14
CA HIS A 302 -51.87 -19.58 2.88
C HIS A 302 -52.94 -20.39 2.13
N LYS A 303 -52.87 -20.52 0.79
CA LYS A 303 -53.75 -21.39 -0.02
C LYS A 303 -53.34 -22.88 -0.06
N LYS A 304 -52.35 -23.29 0.75
CA LYS A 304 -51.85 -24.66 0.85
C LYS A 304 -52.31 -25.41 2.12
N ILE A 305 -53.43 -24.97 2.72
CA ILE A 305 -54.16 -25.69 3.78
C ILE A 305 -55.53 -26.05 3.22
#